data_AF-A0A323TWL1-F1
#
_entry.id   AF-A0A323TWL1-F1
#
_cell.length_a   1.000
_cell.length_b   1.000
_cell.length_c   1.000
_cell.angle_alpha   90.00
_cell.angle_beta   90.00
_cell.angle_gamma   90.00
#
_symmetry.space_group_name_H-M   'P 1'
#
loop_
_entity.id
_entity.type
_entity.pdbx_description
1 polymer ?
#
loop_
_entity_poly.entity_id
_entity_poly.type
_entity_poly.pdbx_seq_one_letter_code
_entity_poly.pdbx_strand_id
1 'polypeptide(L)'
;MELKEQEKFLEIKKEVIKMIENKKEKLKENNIKIDIMVDIMNDEENYYILDLESDKGIAQLEITTPHFAPYYYACFNILWLNDDEPYWWLDEENSTVIDILKDLEKSLDYFINS
;
A
#
# COMPACT_ATOMS: atom_id res chain seq x y z
N MET A 1 3.41 -21.44 0.79
CA MET A 1 3.72 -20.22 1.54
C MET A 1 3.89 -20.55 3.02
N GLU A 2 4.83 -19.93 3.73
CA GLU A 2 5.04 -20.19 5.14
C GLU A 2 3.94 -19.54 6.00
N LEU A 3 3.51 -20.21 7.08
CA LEU A 3 2.46 -19.70 7.97
C LEU A 3 2.78 -18.30 8.51
N LYS A 4 4.05 -18.04 8.83
CA LYS A 4 4.52 -16.75 9.33
C LYS A 4 4.36 -15.62 8.31
N GLU A 5 4.56 -15.91 7.02
CA GLU A 5 4.38 -14.94 5.93
C GLU A 5 2.90 -14.58 5.78
N GLN A 6 2.02 -15.59 5.84
CA GLN A 6 0.56 -15.40 5.81
C GLN A 6 0.07 -14.57 7.00
N GLU A 7 0.55 -14.85 8.21
CA GLU A 7 0.21 -14.09 9.42
C GLU A 7 0.64 -12.63 9.30
N LYS A 8 1.88 -12.37 8.84
CA LYS A 8 2.39 -11.01 8.65
C LYS A 8 1.61 -10.26 7.56
N PHE A 9 1.28 -10.90 6.44
CA PHE A 9 0.43 -10.33 5.40
C PHE A 9 -0.94 -9.91 5.95
N LEU A 10 -1.61 -10.81 6.70
CA LEU A 10 -2.93 -10.53 7.28
C LEU A 10 -2.88 -9.38 8.27
N GLU A 11 -1.82 -9.29 9.07
CA GLU A 11 -1.60 -8.20 10.02
C GLU A 11 -1.46 -6.86 9.29
N ILE A 12 -0.59 -6.79 8.28
CA ILE A 12 -0.38 -5.57 7.49
C ILE A 12 -1.66 -5.16 6.77
N LYS A 13 -2.32 -6.08 6.06
CA LYS A 13 -3.58 -5.83 5.34
C LYS A 13 -4.64 -5.24 6.28
N LYS A 14 -4.82 -5.83 7.46
CA LYS A 14 -5.79 -5.37 8.46
C LYS A 14 -5.51 -3.94 8.93
N GLU A 15 -4.25 -3.62 9.22
CA GLU A 15 -3.88 -2.28 9.67
C GLU A 15 -3.93 -1.24 8.54
N VAL A 16 -3.61 -1.62 7.29
CA VAL A 16 -3.81 -0.76 6.12
C VAL A 16 -5.28 -0.43 5.91
N ILE A 17 -6.18 -1.41 5.99
CA ILE A 17 -7.64 -1.16 5.88
C ILE A 17 -8.10 -0.14 6.92
N LYS A 18 -7.62 -0.26 8.17
CA LYS A 18 -7.92 0.72 9.22
C LYS A 18 -7.31 2.09 8.92
N MET A 19 -6.07 2.15 8.43
CA MET A 19 -5.41 3.39 8.05
C MET A 19 -6.21 4.15 6.98
N ILE A 20 -6.69 3.44 5.96
CA ILE A 20 -7.53 4.01 4.91
C ILE A 20 -8.87 4.51 5.48
N GLU A 21 -9.57 3.71 6.29
CA GLU A 21 -10.84 4.13 6.88
C GLU A 21 -10.65 5.36 7.82
N ASN A 22 -9.56 5.41 8.58
CA ASN A 22 -9.23 6.55 9.45
C ASN A 22 -8.94 7.85 8.68
N LYS A 23 -8.49 7.78 7.42
CA LYS A 23 -8.21 8.95 6.56
C LYS A 23 -9.30 9.23 5.53
N LYS A 24 -10.41 8.48 5.56
CA LYS A 24 -11.50 8.54 4.57
C LYS A 24 -12.07 9.95 4.35
N GLU A 25 -12.24 10.73 5.41
CA GLU A 25 -12.72 12.11 5.30
C GLU A 25 -11.72 12.98 4.51
N LYS A 26 -10.43 12.92 4.84
CA LYS A 26 -9.37 13.65 4.14
C LYS A 26 -9.23 13.23 2.68
N LEU A 27 -9.32 11.93 2.40
CA LEU A 27 -9.29 11.40 1.02
C LEU A 27 -10.44 11.98 0.20
N LYS A 28 -11.65 12.02 0.77
CA LYS A 28 -12.82 12.62 0.13
C LYS A 28 -12.68 14.12 -0.08
N GLU A 29 -12.15 14.86 0.89
CA GLU A 29 -11.91 16.31 0.79
C GLU A 29 -10.93 16.65 -0.34
N ASN A 30 -9.95 15.78 -0.60
CA ASN A 30 -8.97 15.93 -1.67
C ASN A 30 -9.41 15.28 -2.99
N ASN A 31 -10.69 14.87 -3.11
CA ASN A 31 -11.25 14.19 -4.29
C ASN A 31 -10.48 12.94 -4.73
N ILE A 32 -9.83 12.25 -3.78
CA ILE A 32 -9.11 11.02 -4.02
C ILE A 32 -10.11 9.85 -4.03
N LYS A 33 -10.18 9.14 -5.16
CA LYS A 33 -10.93 7.90 -5.28
C LYS A 33 -10.06 6.73 -4.87
N ILE A 34 -10.67 5.71 -4.29
CA ILE A 34 -9.98 4.47 -3.92
C ILE A 34 -10.70 3.32 -4.58
N ASP A 35 -9.96 2.47 -5.27
CA ASP A 35 -10.44 1.23 -5.86
C ASP A 35 -9.59 0.05 -5.39
N ILE A 36 -10.27 -1.04 -5.00
CA ILE A 36 -9.61 -2.31 -4.67
C ILE A 36 -9.42 -3.06 -6.00
N MET A 37 -8.19 -3.11 -6.48
CA MET A 37 -7.85 -3.76 -7.74
C MET A 37 -7.73 -5.27 -7.60
N VAL A 38 -7.13 -5.71 -6.49
CA VAL A 38 -6.90 -7.13 -6.20
C VAL A 38 -7.14 -7.37 -4.72
N ASP A 39 -7.94 -8.39 -4.40
CA ASP A 39 -8.01 -8.97 -3.06
C ASP A 39 -8.06 -10.50 -3.21
N ILE A 40 -6.88 -11.11 -3.13
CA ILE A 40 -6.69 -12.55 -3.27
C ILE A 40 -6.05 -13.07 -1.99
N MET A 41 -6.65 -14.13 -1.44
CA MET A 41 -6.01 -14.93 -0.40
C MET A 41 -6.23 -16.41 -0.67
N ASN A 42 -5.15 -17.15 -0.86
CA ASN A 42 -5.18 -18.60 -1.01
C ASN A 42 -3.82 -19.21 -0.56
N ASP A 43 -3.67 -20.53 -0.74
CA ASP A 43 -2.48 -21.25 -0.28
C ASP A 43 -1.21 -20.97 -1.13
N GLU A 44 -1.39 -20.44 -2.34
CA GLU A 44 -0.33 -20.15 -3.32
C GLU A 44 0.13 -18.69 -3.23
N GLU A 45 -0.81 -17.75 -3.23
CA GLU A 45 -0.56 -16.32 -3.38
C GLU A 45 -1.53 -15.48 -2.52
N ASN A 46 -0.99 -14.42 -1.92
CA ASN A 46 -1.78 -13.40 -1.23
C ASN A 46 -1.47 -12.03 -1.80
N TYR A 47 -2.52 -11.31 -2.21
CA TYR A 47 -2.41 -9.96 -2.75
C TYR A 47 -3.55 -9.09 -2.24
N TYR A 48 -3.20 -7.87 -1.87
CA TYR A 48 -4.16 -6.81 -1.61
C TYR A 48 -3.64 -5.52 -2.23
N ILE A 49 -4.29 -5.07 -3.30
CA ILE A 49 -3.85 -3.92 -4.11
C ILE A 49 -4.95 -2.86 -4.13
N LEU A 50 -4.57 -1.65 -3.79
CA LEU A 50 -5.40 -0.45 -3.79
C LEU A 50 -4.82 0.58 -4.74
N ASP A 51 -5.66 1.10 -5.63
CA ASP A 51 -5.34 2.30 -6.39
C ASP A 51 -6.01 3.52 -5.73
N LEU A 52 -5.25 4.61 -5.64
CA LEU A 52 -5.72 5.92 -5.21
C LEU A 52 -5.56 6.90 -6.37
N GLU A 53 -6.68 7.36 -6.94
CA GLU A 53 -6.68 8.27 -8.08
C GLU A 53 -7.05 9.69 -7.63
N SER A 54 -6.23 10.67 -8.00
CA SER A 54 -6.51 12.10 -7.88
C SER A 54 -6.41 12.80 -9.24
N ASP A 55 -6.71 14.09 -9.27
CA ASP A 55 -6.48 14.94 -10.45
C ASP A 55 -4.99 15.18 -10.74
N LYS A 56 -4.10 14.92 -9.77
CA LYS A 56 -2.65 15.14 -9.86
C LYS A 56 -1.88 13.88 -10.23
N GLY A 57 -2.41 12.70 -9.92
CA GLY A 57 -1.68 11.45 -10.08
C GLY A 57 -2.45 10.23 -9.60
N ILE A 58 -1.81 9.08 -9.77
CA ILE A 58 -2.30 7.79 -9.29
C ILE A 58 -1.25 7.22 -8.34
N ALA A 59 -1.67 6.82 -7.15
CA ALA A 59 -0.87 6.03 -6.24
C ALA A 59 -1.37 4.59 -6.18
N GLN A 60 -0.46 3.63 -6.04
CA GLN A 60 -0.80 2.23 -5.79
C GLN A 60 -0.17 1.79 -4.49
N LEU A 61 -0.97 1.16 -3.63
CA LEU A 61 -0.54 0.49 -2.42
C LEU A 61 -0.74 -1.01 -2.63
N GLU A 62 0.35 -1.76 -2.57
CA GLU A 62 0.34 -3.22 -2.69
C GLU A 62 0.80 -3.84 -1.38
N ILE A 63 0.03 -4.79 -0.87
CA ILE A 63 0.44 -5.73 0.17
C ILE A 63 0.47 -7.13 -0.45
N THR A 64 1.56 -7.86 -0.24
CA THR A 64 1.74 -9.22 -0.75
C THR A 64 2.52 -10.07 0.25
N THR A 65 2.54 -11.37 0.01
CA THR A 65 3.56 -12.24 0.60
C THR A 65 4.79 -12.28 -0.29
N PRO A 66 6.01 -12.33 0.26
CA PRO A 66 7.22 -12.30 -0.56
C PRO A 66 7.31 -13.53 -1.46
N HIS A 67 7.19 -13.34 -2.77
CA HIS A 67 7.27 -14.44 -3.75
C HIS A 67 8.41 -14.30 -4.76
N PHE A 68 8.81 -13.06 -5.08
CA PHE A 68 9.88 -12.76 -6.04
C PHE A 68 10.77 -11.64 -5.53
N ALA A 69 12.03 -11.60 -5.98
CA ALA A 69 12.93 -10.52 -5.62
C ALA A 69 12.50 -9.19 -6.31
N PRO A 70 12.50 -8.05 -5.60
CA PRO A 70 12.87 -7.90 -4.19
C PRO A 70 11.81 -8.47 -3.24
N TYR A 71 12.26 -9.14 -2.16
CA TYR A 71 11.36 -9.71 -1.15
C TYR A 71 10.79 -8.59 -0.27
N TYR A 72 9.57 -8.15 -0.58
CA TYR A 72 8.83 -7.14 0.19
C TYR A 72 7.45 -7.68 0.57
N TYR A 73 6.88 -7.10 1.64
CA TYR A 73 5.49 -7.29 2.02
C TYR A 73 4.61 -6.14 1.57
N ALA A 74 5.17 -4.93 1.44
CA ALA A 74 4.46 -3.72 1.08
C ALA A 74 5.24 -2.87 0.08
N CYS A 75 4.52 -2.31 -0.88
CA CYS A 75 5.01 -1.32 -1.81
C CYS A 75 4.02 -0.16 -1.89
N PHE A 76 4.54 1.05 -2.08
CA PHE A 76 3.77 2.24 -2.36
C PHE A 76 4.46 3.04 -3.46
N ASN A 77 3.76 3.25 -4.57
CA ASN A 77 4.29 4.00 -5.71
C ASN A 77 3.31 5.07 -6.15
N ILE A 78 3.82 6.19 -6.65
CA ILE A 78 3.03 7.29 -7.18
C ILE A 78 3.52 7.63 -8.58
N LEU A 79 2.58 7.71 -9.51
CA LEU A 79 2.76 8.27 -10.83
C LEU A 79 2.03 9.61 -10.91
N TRP A 80 2.78 10.70 -11.08
CA TRP A 80 2.25 12.04 -11.24
C TRP A 80 1.91 12.35 -12.71
N LEU A 81 0.86 13.14 -12.94
CA LEU A 81 0.42 13.54 -14.29
C LEU A 81 1.17 14.77 -14.84
N ASN A 82 1.92 15.49 -14.00
CA ASN A 82 2.60 16.74 -14.32
C ASN A 82 4.10 16.57 -14.65
N ASP A 83 4.53 15.37 -15.06
CA ASP A 83 5.93 15.02 -15.34
C ASP A 83 6.89 15.12 -14.14
N ASP A 84 6.38 15.14 -12.89
CA ASP A 84 7.20 15.03 -11.68
C ASP A 84 7.85 13.64 -11.54
N GLU A 85 8.96 13.57 -10.79
CA GLU A 85 9.66 12.31 -10.54
C GLU A 85 8.72 11.30 -9.86
N PRO A 86 8.67 10.05 -10.35
CA PRO A 86 7.84 9.02 -9.75
C PRO A 86 8.30 8.75 -8.33
N TYR A 87 7.35 8.60 -7.41
CA TYR A 87 7.64 8.15 -6.05
C TYR A 87 7.61 6.63 -6.01
N TRP A 88 8.59 6.01 -5.36
CA TRP A 88 8.63 4.57 -5.16
C TRP A 88 9.19 4.23 -3.79
N TRP A 89 8.45 3.44 -3.02
CA TRP A 89 8.85 2.89 -1.74
C TRP A 89 8.46 1.42 -1.65
N LEU A 90 9.36 0.60 -1.12
CA LEU A 90 9.08 -0.78 -0.69
C LEU A 90 9.73 -1.03 0.66
N ASP A 91 9.18 -1.96 1.45
CA ASP A 91 9.83 -2.37 2.69
C ASP A 91 11.06 -3.25 2.45
N GLU A 92 11.90 -3.38 3.48
CA GLU A 92 13.04 -4.28 3.46
C GLU A 92 12.62 -5.67 3.96
N GLU A 93 13.33 -6.73 3.56
CA GLU A 93 13.05 -8.12 3.93
C GLU A 93 12.85 -8.31 5.46
N ASN A 94 13.60 -7.55 6.27
CA ASN A 94 13.57 -7.62 7.73
C ASN A 94 12.71 -6.55 8.40
N SER A 95 11.99 -5.71 7.65
CA SER A 95 11.10 -4.69 8.22
C SER A 95 10.03 -5.32 9.11
N THR A 96 9.79 -4.71 10.27
CA THR A 96 8.68 -5.11 11.13
C THR A 96 7.36 -4.58 10.58
N VAL A 97 6.22 -5.14 11.02
CA VAL A 97 4.90 -4.59 10.67
C VAL A 97 4.78 -3.11 11.05
N ILE A 98 5.38 -2.71 12.18
CA ILE A 98 5.36 -1.32 12.64
C ILE A 98 6.15 -0.41 11.69
N ASP A 99 7.32 -0.84 11.23
CA ASP A 99 8.13 -0.07 10.29
C ASP A 99 7.39 0.12 8.96
N ILE A 100 6.81 -0.96 8.44
CA ILE A 100 6.00 -0.97 7.21
C ILE A 100 4.85 0.04 7.31
N LEU A 101 4.04 -0.05 8.37
CA LEU A 101 2.88 0.81 8.54
C LEU A 101 3.27 2.29 8.68
N LYS A 102 4.39 2.57 9.35
CA LYS A 102 4.90 3.94 9.50
C LYS A 102 5.27 4.57 8.16
N ASP A 103 5.91 3.83 7.27
CA ASP A 103 6.31 4.36 5.97
C ASP A 103 5.16 4.35 4.95
N LEU A 104 4.24 3.40 5.02
CA LEU A 104 2.97 3.46 4.28
C LEU A 104 2.14 4.69 4.68
N GLU A 105 2.07 5.01 5.98
CA GLU A 105 1.35 6.19 6.44
C GLU A 105 1.99 7.48 5.92
N LYS A 106 3.33 7.58 5.95
CA LYS A 106 4.05 8.73 5.36
C LYS A 106 3.79 8.84 3.86
N SER A 107 3.81 7.73 3.13
CA SER A 107 3.61 7.71 1.68
C SER A 107 2.19 8.13 1.32
N LEU A 108 1.20 7.64 2.05
CA LEU A 108 -0.19 8.02 1.89
C LEU A 108 -0.42 9.49 2.25
N ASP A 109 0.14 9.97 3.36
CA ASP A 109 0.05 11.39 3.72
C ASP A 109 0.75 12.28 2.70
N TYR A 110 1.87 11.84 2.13
CA TYR A 110 2.53 12.56 1.04
C TYR A 110 1.61 12.67 -0.18
N PHE A 111 0.99 11.58 -0.63
CA PHE A 111 0.05 11.61 -1.76
C PHE A 111 -1.17 12.50 -1.50
N ILE A 112 -1.77 12.41 -0.31
CA ILE A 112 -2.96 13.21 0.06
C ILE A 112 -2.67 14.71 0.07
N ASN A 113 -1.45 15.12 0.45
CA ASN A 113 -1.10 16.53 0.62
C ASN A 113 -0.30 17.14 -0.53
N SER A 114 0.02 16.35 -1.57
CA SER A 114 0.66 16.84 -2.80
C SER A 114 -0.31 17.61 -3.67
#